data_AF-A0A847I7J4-F1
#
_entry.id   AF-A0A847I7J4-F1
#
_cell.length_a   1.000
_cell.length_b   1.000
_cell.length_c   1.000
_cell.angle_alpha   90.00
_cell.angle_beta   90.00
_cell.angle_gamma   90.00
#
_symmetry.space_group_name_H-M   'P 1'
#
loop_
_entity.id
_entity.type
_entity.pdbx_description
1 polymer ?
#
loop_
_entity_poly.entity_id
_entity_poly.type
_entity_poly.pdbx_seq_one_letter_code
_entity_poly.pdbx_strand_id
1 'polypeptide(L)'
;MTTIIRPNLEHAGEYRGLRMTADEFLALPESKCHYELINGIVTMSPSPSMRHQEIVREILVQLATFLRGRGLEHAVHDVDARFAADLVYRPDVIYLSAEKFARCSARVTEIPDLVVEVISPDSRRYDHETKKDDYERYGVQEYWLVDGRKWHLEQRTSREGKPKHWEAAALEYVIDLVQENGGFAPTNWNERASVEVTADGAESWFLHVLTGDEWLLQLCFLVPPGTFEWRALDRQLGLKTLDERGDLETYGHWSRVDIRPRQRGGEAVVIYVHDKQEIDTPGFRKFIRTAARAYLESVGGVASA
;
A
#
# COMPACT_ATOMS: atom_id res chain seq x y z
N MET A 1 -0.60 4.02 -47.19
CA MET A 1 -0.84 2.65 -46.68
C MET A 1 0.33 2.31 -45.77
N THR A 2 0.18 2.57 -44.48
CA THR A 2 1.21 2.24 -43.49
C THR A 2 0.89 0.85 -42.96
N THR A 3 1.77 -0.10 -43.24
CA THR A 3 1.68 -1.48 -42.80
C THR A 3 1.76 -1.54 -41.27
N ILE A 4 0.63 -1.84 -40.63
CA ILE A 4 0.59 -2.18 -39.21
C ILE A 4 1.23 -3.57 -39.09
N ILE A 5 2.47 -3.62 -38.63
CA ILE A 5 3.09 -4.87 -38.19
C ILE A 5 2.32 -5.30 -36.94
N ARG A 6 1.55 -6.38 -37.03
CA ARG A 6 0.89 -7.01 -35.88
C ARG A 6 1.88 -7.99 -35.23
N PRO A 7 2.38 -7.73 -34.01
CA PRO A 7 3.09 -8.76 -33.26
C PRO A 7 2.10 -9.83 -32.79
N ASN A 8 2.57 -11.06 -32.77
CA ASN A 8 1.82 -12.22 -32.28
C ASN A 8 1.67 -12.10 -30.76
N LEU A 9 0.44 -12.02 -30.23
CA LEU A 9 0.17 -11.68 -28.83
C LEU A 9 -0.64 -12.76 -28.13
N GLU A 10 0.06 -13.69 -27.48
CA GLU A 10 -0.50 -14.60 -26.47
C GLU A 10 -0.17 -14.16 -25.03
N HIS A 11 0.29 -12.93 -24.79
CA HIS A 11 0.84 -12.52 -23.49
C HIS A 11 0.29 -11.16 -23.03
N ALA A 12 0.09 -10.98 -21.72
CA ALA A 12 -0.35 -9.73 -21.10
C ALA A 12 0.44 -8.50 -21.61
N GLY A 13 -0.25 -7.39 -21.88
CA GLY A 13 0.38 -6.13 -22.31
C GLY A 13 0.34 -5.81 -23.81
N GLU A 14 -0.62 -6.34 -24.56
CA GLU A 14 -0.82 -6.14 -26.02
C GLU A 14 -0.63 -4.70 -26.52
N TYR A 15 -1.11 -3.70 -25.78
CA TYR A 15 -1.03 -2.30 -26.19
C TYR A 15 0.11 -1.52 -25.53
N ARG A 16 0.83 -2.10 -24.56
CA ARG A 16 1.81 -1.37 -23.76
C ARG A 16 2.94 -0.79 -24.63
N GLY A 17 3.24 0.48 -24.43
CA GLY A 17 4.30 1.20 -25.14
C GLY A 17 3.91 1.72 -26.52
N LEU A 18 2.70 1.41 -27.01
CA LEU A 18 2.20 1.99 -28.25
C LEU A 18 1.93 3.48 -28.08
N ARG A 19 2.12 4.23 -29.17
CA ARG A 19 1.82 5.66 -29.22
C ARG A 19 0.47 5.90 -29.89
N MET A 20 -0.43 6.60 -29.20
CA MET A 20 -1.82 6.83 -29.62
C MET A 20 -2.29 8.22 -29.18
N THR A 21 -3.30 8.74 -29.87
CA THR A 21 -4.16 9.82 -29.37
C THR A 21 -5.17 9.29 -28.38
N ALA A 22 -5.77 10.18 -27.57
CA ALA A 22 -6.85 9.83 -26.66
C ALA A 22 -8.07 9.22 -27.39
N ASP A 23 -8.39 9.71 -28.59
CA ASP A 23 -9.51 9.18 -29.38
C ASP A 23 -9.22 7.76 -29.88
N GLU A 24 -7.99 7.48 -30.33
CA GLU A 24 -7.57 6.13 -30.71
C GLU A 24 -7.55 5.18 -29.51
N PHE A 25 -7.06 5.65 -28.36
CA PHE A 25 -7.00 4.87 -27.12
C PHE A 25 -8.40 4.51 -26.61
N LEU A 26 -9.32 5.47 -26.54
CA LEU A 26 -10.70 5.26 -26.08
C LEU A 26 -11.52 4.39 -27.04
N ALA A 27 -11.08 4.24 -28.29
CA ALA A 27 -11.68 3.36 -29.28
C ALA A 27 -11.14 1.92 -29.23
N LEU A 28 -10.16 1.61 -28.37
CA LEU A 28 -9.66 0.26 -28.20
C LEU A 28 -10.77 -0.67 -27.68
N PRO A 29 -10.75 -1.96 -28.06
CA PRO A 29 -11.67 -2.95 -27.51
C PRO A 29 -11.42 -3.15 -26.01
N GLU A 30 -12.45 -3.61 -25.30
CA GLU A 30 -12.31 -3.99 -23.89
C GLU A 30 -11.17 -5.00 -23.70
N SER A 31 -10.34 -4.76 -22.69
CA SER A 31 -9.19 -5.59 -22.37
C SER A 31 -9.32 -6.14 -20.95
N LYS A 32 -8.68 -7.30 -20.72
CA LYS A 32 -8.49 -7.84 -19.36
C LYS A 32 -7.45 -7.07 -18.55
N CYS A 33 -6.63 -6.26 -19.23
CA CYS A 33 -5.60 -5.44 -18.62
C CYS A 33 -6.11 -4.01 -18.45
N HIS A 34 -5.64 -3.37 -17.38
CA HIS A 34 -5.97 -1.99 -17.06
C HIS A 34 -4.90 -1.10 -17.70
N TYR A 35 -5.31 -0.17 -18.57
CA TYR A 35 -4.40 0.73 -19.29
C TYR A 35 -4.73 2.19 -19.02
N GLU A 36 -3.71 3.04 -19.08
CA GLU A 36 -3.81 4.50 -19.12
C GLU A 36 -3.00 5.02 -20.33
N LEU A 37 -3.35 6.20 -20.83
CA LEU A 37 -2.60 6.89 -21.88
C LEU A 37 -1.86 8.07 -21.26
N ILE A 38 -0.53 8.05 -21.26
CA ILE A 38 0.30 9.07 -20.62
C ILE A 38 1.25 9.67 -21.66
N ASN A 39 1.10 10.97 -21.94
CA ASN A 39 1.87 11.68 -22.98
C ASN A 39 1.83 10.95 -24.34
N GLY A 40 0.67 10.38 -24.65
CA GLY A 40 0.39 9.62 -25.85
C GLY A 40 0.96 8.19 -25.83
N ILE A 41 1.49 7.69 -24.72
CA ILE A 41 2.05 6.34 -24.59
C ILE A 41 1.13 5.48 -23.72
N VAL A 42 0.73 4.33 -24.24
CA VAL A 42 -0.10 3.37 -23.50
C VAL A 42 0.71 2.70 -22.39
N THR A 43 0.26 2.86 -21.16
CA THR A 43 0.89 2.33 -19.95
C THR A 43 -0.06 1.33 -19.30
N MET A 44 0.46 0.21 -18.84
CA MET A 44 -0.32 -0.82 -18.16
C MET A 44 -0.19 -0.65 -16.66
N SER A 45 -1.33 -0.65 -15.97
CA SER A 45 -1.38 -0.64 -14.51
C SER A 45 -1.69 -2.05 -13.98
N PRO A 46 -1.10 -2.46 -12.84
CA PRO A 46 -1.41 -3.74 -12.23
C PRO A 46 -2.89 -3.81 -11.84
N SER A 47 -3.46 -5.02 -11.83
CA SER A 47 -4.82 -5.21 -11.35
C SER A 47 -4.92 -4.86 -9.86
N PRO A 48 -6.00 -4.18 -9.43
CA PRO A 48 -6.15 -3.78 -8.05
C PRO A 48 -6.31 -5.00 -7.13
N SER A 49 -5.79 -4.90 -5.90
CA SER A 49 -6.01 -5.93 -4.88
C SER A 49 -7.47 -5.92 -4.38
N MET A 50 -7.93 -7.03 -3.79
CA MET A 50 -9.27 -7.11 -3.17
C MET A 50 -9.50 -5.96 -2.18
N ARG A 51 -8.47 -5.62 -1.41
CA ARG A 51 -8.56 -4.60 -0.38
C ARG A 51 -8.56 -3.17 -0.92
N HIS A 52 -7.82 -2.94 -2.00
CA HIS A 52 -7.94 -1.70 -2.78
C HIS A 52 -9.40 -1.47 -3.18
N GLN A 53 -10.04 -2.51 -3.72
CA GLN A 53 -11.45 -2.46 -4.12
C GLN A 53 -12.41 -2.27 -2.93
N GLU A 54 -12.10 -2.80 -1.75
CA GLU A 54 -12.89 -2.53 -0.54
C GLU A 54 -12.84 -1.05 -0.12
N ILE A 55 -11.67 -0.42 -0.20
CA ILE A 55 -11.50 1.02 0.10
C ILE A 55 -12.27 1.86 -0.93
N VAL A 56 -12.08 1.57 -2.22
CA VAL A 56 -12.79 2.25 -3.32
C VAL A 56 -14.30 2.13 -3.13
N ARG A 57 -14.80 0.92 -2.84
CA ARG A 57 -16.22 0.68 -2.57
C ARG A 57 -16.72 1.51 -1.40
N GLU A 58 -16.00 1.54 -0.27
CA GLU A 58 -16.43 2.29 0.90
C GLU A 58 -16.49 3.80 0.63
N ILE A 59 -15.46 4.35 -0.03
CA ILE A 59 -15.44 5.76 -0.43
C ILE A 59 -16.65 6.07 -1.32
N LEU A 60 -16.89 5.25 -2.34
CA LEU A 60 -18.01 5.43 -3.25
C LEU A 60 -19.36 5.36 -2.52
N VAL A 61 -19.53 4.40 -1.59
CA VAL A 61 -20.77 4.26 -0.80
C VAL A 61 -21.03 5.49 0.06
N GLN A 62 -20.01 5.99 0.76
CA GLN A 62 -20.14 7.19 1.60
C GLN A 62 -20.44 8.43 0.76
N LEU A 63 -19.73 8.59 -0.36
CA LEU A 63 -19.93 9.70 -1.29
C LEU A 63 -21.34 9.66 -1.90
N ALA A 64 -21.76 8.51 -2.43
CA ALA A 64 -23.10 8.33 -2.97
C ALA A 64 -24.20 8.54 -1.91
N THR A 65 -23.96 8.14 -0.66
CA THR A 65 -24.89 8.37 0.46
C THR A 65 -25.01 9.86 0.77
N PHE A 66 -23.90 10.58 0.80
CA PHE A 66 -23.90 12.03 1.00
C PHE A 66 -24.63 12.77 -0.12
N LEU A 67 -24.43 12.36 -1.37
CA LEU A 67 -25.00 12.99 -2.57
C LEU A 67 -26.48 12.65 -2.79
N ARG A 68 -26.97 11.57 -2.19
CA ARG A 68 -28.33 11.06 -2.39
C ARG A 68 -29.39 12.09 -2.03
N GLY A 69 -30.33 12.31 -2.96
CA GLY A 69 -31.46 13.22 -2.78
C GLY A 69 -31.10 14.68 -3.00
N ARG A 70 -29.89 14.96 -3.51
CA ARG A 70 -29.38 16.31 -3.77
C ARG A 70 -29.31 16.65 -5.27
N GLY A 71 -29.59 15.69 -6.17
CA GLY A 71 -29.45 15.88 -7.61
C GLY A 71 -27.99 15.96 -8.07
N LEU A 72 -27.09 15.33 -7.32
CA LEU A 72 -25.64 15.34 -7.52
C LEU A 72 -25.08 13.91 -7.56
N GLU A 73 -25.88 12.89 -7.87
CA GLU A 73 -25.52 11.47 -7.74
C GLU A 73 -24.62 10.95 -8.89
N HIS A 74 -23.56 11.70 -9.23
CA HIS A 74 -22.70 11.47 -10.39
C HIS A 74 -21.27 11.10 -9.99
N ALA A 75 -21.14 10.32 -8.92
CA ALA A 75 -19.89 9.66 -8.55
C ALA A 75 -19.77 8.33 -9.30
N VAL A 76 -18.65 8.10 -9.97
CA VAL A 76 -18.38 6.88 -10.74
C VAL A 76 -16.99 6.36 -10.38
N HIS A 77 -16.78 5.05 -10.54
CA HIS A 77 -15.52 4.39 -10.22
C HIS A 77 -14.94 3.70 -11.47
N ASP A 78 -13.63 3.53 -11.49
CA ASP A 78 -12.89 2.72 -12.48
C ASP A 78 -13.27 3.03 -13.95
N VAL A 79 -13.28 4.32 -14.32
CA VAL A 79 -13.70 4.80 -15.64
C VAL A 79 -12.61 5.60 -16.34
N ASP A 80 -12.48 5.43 -17.66
CA ASP A 80 -11.55 6.21 -18.48
C ASP A 80 -12.00 7.67 -18.56
N ALA A 81 -11.13 8.57 -18.09
CA ALA A 81 -11.33 10.01 -18.10
C ALA A 81 -10.27 10.69 -18.97
N ARG A 82 -10.73 11.41 -19.98
CA ARG A 82 -9.88 12.18 -20.89
C ARG A 82 -9.53 13.53 -20.26
N PHE A 83 -8.23 13.77 -20.08
CA PHE A 83 -7.70 15.06 -19.60
C PHE A 83 -7.11 15.90 -20.74
N ALA A 84 -6.55 15.24 -21.77
CA ALA A 84 -5.97 15.92 -22.94
C ALA A 84 -6.12 15.10 -24.23
N ALA A 85 -5.54 15.57 -25.33
CA ALA A 85 -5.51 14.83 -26.60
C ALA A 85 -4.58 13.60 -26.55
N ASP A 86 -3.72 13.53 -25.56
CA ASP A 86 -2.69 12.50 -25.36
C ASP A 86 -2.64 12.01 -23.90
N LEU A 87 -3.68 12.32 -23.10
CA LEU A 87 -3.76 11.95 -21.69
C LEU A 87 -5.15 11.41 -21.35
N VAL A 88 -5.19 10.14 -20.95
CA VAL A 88 -6.38 9.45 -20.44
C VAL A 88 -5.95 8.70 -19.18
N TYR A 89 -6.52 9.08 -18.04
CA TYR A 89 -6.34 8.37 -16.79
C TYR A 89 -7.54 7.52 -16.47
N ARG A 90 -7.34 6.52 -15.61
CA ARG A 90 -8.43 5.71 -15.06
C ARG A 90 -8.42 5.79 -13.53
N PRO A 91 -8.92 6.90 -12.96
CA PRO A 91 -8.89 7.09 -11.51
C PRO A 91 -9.83 6.12 -10.79
N ASP A 92 -9.53 5.84 -9.52
CA ASP A 92 -10.33 4.91 -8.72
C ASP A 92 -11.77 5.39 -8.50
N VAL A 93 -11.94 6.65 -8.10
CA VAL A 93 -13.25 7.30 -7.99
C VAL A 93 -13.15 8.71 -8.56
N ILE A 94 -14.18 9.11 -9.29
CA ILE A 94 -14.36 10.50 -9.71
C ILE A 94 -15.76 10.99 -9.34
N TYR A 95 -15.90 12.31 -9.24
CA TYR A 95 -17.20 12.97 -9.18
C TYR A 95 -17.27 14.08 -10.22
N LEU A 96 -18.43 14.15 -10.88
CA LEU A 96 -18.79 15.20 -11.83
C LEU A 96 -20.01 15.94 -11.30
N SER A 97 -20.01 17.26 -11.38
CA SER A 97 -21.19 18.07 -11.25
C SER A 97 -22.22 17.69 -12.31
N ALA A 98 -23.51 17.88 -12.01
CA ALA A 98 -24.61 17.47 -12.89
C ALA A 98 -24.48 18.04 -14.32
N GLU A 99 -23.97 19.27 -14.45
CA GLU A 99 -23.75 19.92 -15.73
C GLU A 99 -22.68 19.22 -16.57
N LYS A 100 -21.55 18.85 -15.96
CA LYS A 100 -20.48 18.10 -16.62
C LYS A 100 -20.93 16.69 -16.96
N PHE A 101 -21.60 16.01 -16.02
CA PHE A 101 -22.12 14.67 -16.24
C PHE A 101 -23.07 14.61 -17.44
N ALA A 102 -23.96 15.60 -17.59
CA ALA A 102 -24.90 15.68 -18.71
C ALA A 102 -24.23 15.87 -20.09
N ARG A 103 -22.99 16.38 -20.13
CA ARG A 103 -22.18 16.48 -21.36
C ARG A 103 -21.39 15.23 -21.67
N CYS A 104 -21.14 14.39 -20.67
CA CYS A 104 -20.54 13.07 -20.86
C CYS A 104 -21.57 12.09 -21.45
N SER A 105 -21.08 11.11 -22.20
CA SER A 105 -21.90 10.04 -22.77
C SER A 105 -21.41 8.67 -22.28
N ALA A 106 -20.85 7.84 -23.16
CA ALA A 106 -20.32 6.52 -22.80
C ALA A 106 -18.94 6.57 -22.10
N ARG A 107 -18.29 7.73 -22.09
CA ARG A 107 -16.96 8.00 -21.52
C ARG A 107 -16.94 9.36 -20.86
N VAL A 108 -15.97 9.56 -19.96
CA VAL A 108 -15.78 10.83 -19.26
C VAL A 108 -14.89 11.73 -20.10
N THR A 109 -15.50 12.71 -20.75
CA THR A 109 -14.82 13.68 -21.63
C THR A 109 -14.67 15.07 -21.00
N GLU A 110 -15.30 15.28 -19.84
CA GLU A 110 -15.16 16.48 -19.02
C GLU A 110 -14.15 16.23 -17.90
N ILE A 111 -13.46 17.29 -17.47
CA ILE A 111 -12.55 17.20 -16.34
C ILE A 111 -13.36 16.99 -15.05
N PRO A 112 -13.12 15.92 -14.27
CA PRO A 112 -13.80 15.68 -13.01
C PRO A 112 -13.66 16.84 -12.02
N ASP A 113 -14.69 17.06 -11.20
CA ASP A 113 -14.63 18.05 -10.11
C ASP A 113 -13.82 17.50 -8.93
N LEU A 114 -13.98 16.21 -8.62
CA LEU A 114 -13.18 15.48 -7.64
C LEU A 114 -12.58 14.24 -8.29
N VAL A 115 -11.31 13.98 -7.99
CA VAL A 115 -10.62 12.73 -8.28
C VAL A 115 -10.11 12.12 -6.97
N VAL A 116 -10.35 10.83 -6.79
CA VAL A 116 -9.81 10.04 -5.68
C VAL A 116 -8.91 8.95 -6.25
N GLU A 117 -7.70 8.84 -5.71
CA GLU A 117 -6.76 7.76 -6.01
C GLU A 117 -6.42 7.03 -4.71
N VAL A 118 -6.49 5.70 -4.73
CA VAL A 118 -6.05 4.83 -3.63
C VAL A 118 -4.66 4.31 -3.98
N ILE A 119 -3.66 4.71 -3.19
CA ILE A 119 -2.27 4.37 -3.52
C ILE A 119 -2.06 2.87 -3.38
N SER A 120 -1.65 2.25 -4.48
CA SER A 120 -1.02 0.94 -4.46
C SER A 120 0.49 1.09 -4.19
N PRO A 121 1.15 0.09 -3.57
CA PRO A 121 2.59 0.16 -3.31
C PRO A 121 3.44 0.47 -4.56
N ASP A 122 3.00 0.04 -5.75
CA ASP A 122 3.74 0.18 -7.01
C ASP A 122 3.51 1.52 -7.72
N SER A 123 2.46 2.27 -7.38
CA SER A 123 2.08 3.53 -8.06
C SER A 123 2.48 4.79 -7.29
N ARG A 124 3.07 4.64 -6.10
CA ARG A 124 3.33 5.71 -5.11
C ARG A 124 3.98 6.98 -5.69
N ARG A 125 5.14 6.87 -6.36
CA ARG A 125 5.84 8.06 -6.87
C ARG A 125 5.04 8.76 -7.97
N TYR A 126 4.35 7.97 -8.80
CA TYR A 126 3.57 8.46 -9.92
C TYR A 126 2.30 9.19 -9.46
N ASP A 127 1.60 8.65 -8.45
CA ASP A 127 0.38 9.25 -7.93
C ASP A 127 0.67 10.52 -7.08
N HIS A 128 1.74 10.54 -6.30
CA HIS A 128 2.08 11.68 -5.44
C HIS A 128 2.56 12.93 -6.17
N GLU A 129 3.31 12.75 -7.26
CA GLU A 129 3.97 13.85 -7.97
C GLU A 129 3.27 14.07 -9.33
N THR A 130 3.38 13.10 -10.24
CA THR A 130 2.93 13.27 -11.64
C THR A 130 1.42 13.47 -11.78
N LYS A 131 0.60 12.54 -11.26
CA LYS A 131 -0.86 12.64 -11.41
C LYS A 131 -1.42 13.85 -10.70
N LYS A 132 -0.89 14.17 -9.51
CA LYS A 132 -1.26 15.38 -8.78
C LYS A 132 -1.06 16.64 -9.63
N ASP A 133 0.14 16.80 -10.18
CA ASP A 133 0.48 17.97 -11.01
C ASP A 133 -0.38 18.03 -12.27
N ASP A 134 -0.68 16.88 -12.90
CA ASP A 134 -1.60 16.81 -14.04
C ASP A 134 -3.03 17.20 -13.64
N TYR A 135 -3.58 16.63 -12.57
CA TYR A 135 -4.93 16.94 -12.10
C TYR A 135 -5.09 18.43 -11.78
N GLU A 136 -4.10 19.03 -11.12
CA GLU A 136 -4.07 20.48 -10.86
C GLU A 136 -4.00 21.27 -12.18
N ARG A 137 -3.11 20.87 -13.10
CA ARG A 137 -2.94 21.51 -14.41
C ARG A 137 -4.21 21.50 -15.26
N TYR A 138 -4.98 20.42 -15.24
CA TYR A 138 -6.21 20.28 -16.03
C TYR A 138 -7.46 20.80 -15.31
N GLY A 139 -7.34 21.25 -14.05
CA GLY A 139 -8.41 21.97 -13.34
C GLY A 139 -9.35 21.07 -12.54
N VAL A 140 -8.86 19.93 -12.04
CA VAL A 140 -9.57 19.17 -11.00
C VAL A 140 -9.63 20.01 -9.73
N GLN A 141 -10.82 20.19 -9.17
CA GLN A 141 -11.03 21.10 -8.03
C GLN A 141 -10.59 20.48 -6.71
N GLU A 142 -10.89 19.19 -6.51
CA GLU A 142 -10.45 18.43 -5.36
C GLU A 142 -9.74 17.14 -5.76
N TYR A 143 -8.61 16.88 -5.11
CA TYR A 143 -7.85 15.66 -5.30
C TYR A 143 -7.61 14.97 -3.96
N TRP A 144 -8.21 13.79 -3.78
CA TRP A 144 -8.06 12.98 -2.58
C TRP A 144 -7.10 11.83 -2.86
N LEU A 145 -5.99 11.80 -2.13
CA LEU A 145 -5.01 10.75 -2.23
C LEU A 145 -5.02 9.90 -0.96
N VAL A 146 -5.49 8.66 -1.09
CA VAL A 146 -5.52 7.71 0.02
C VAL A 146 -4.17 7.02 0.10
N ASP A 147 -3.25 7.61 0.87
CA ASP A 147 -1.94 7.02 1.18
C ASP A 147 -1.93 6.41 2.57
N GLY A 148 -2.01 5.07 2.64
CA GLY A 148 -1.93 4.35 3.90
C GLY A 148 -0.64 4.66 4.67
N ARG A 149 0.50 4.81 3.97
CA ARG A 149 1.81 5.06 4.61
C ARG A 149 1.83 6.38 5.39
N LYS A 150 1.13 7.40 4.90
CA LYS A 150 1.02 8.71 5.57
C LYS A 150 0.39 8.62 6.95
N TRP A 151 -0.53 7.68 7.17
CA TRP A 151 -1.11 7.48 8.51
C TRP A 151 -0.06 7.12 9.56
N HIS A 152 0.99 6.40 9.14
CA HIS A 152 2.01 5.88 10.02
C HIS A 152 3.22 6.81 10.15
N LEU A 153 3.61 7.49 9.07
CA LEU A 153 4.84 8.28 9.04
C LEU A 153 4.64 9.78 9.18
N GLU A 154 3.49 10.32 8.79
CA GLU A 154 3.22 11.76 8.79
C GLU A 154 2.12 12.14 9.79
N GLN A 155 0.91 11.60 9.64
CA GLN A 155 -0.24 11.99 10.48
C GLN A 155 -0.12 11.51 11.94
N ARG A 156 0.48 10.34 12.14
CA ARG A 156 0.98 9.83 13.43
C ARG A 156 0.01 10.01 14.61
N THR A 157 -1.24 9.61 14.41
CA THR A 157 -2.31 9.63 15.42
C THR A 157 -2.61 8.21 15.94
N SER A 158 -2.61 8.01 17.26
CA SER A 158 -2.90 6.75 17.94
C SER A 158 -4.38 6.34 17.81
N ARG A 159 -4.71 5.12 18.27
CA ARG A 159 -6.11 4.64 18.34
C ARG A 159 -7.01 5.53 19.20
N GLU A 160 -6.44 6.21 20.19
CA GLU A 160 -7.16 7.12 21.09
C GLU A 160 -7.16 8.58 20.59
N GLY A 161 -6.62 8.85 19.40
CA GLY A 161 -6.54 10.21 18.86
C GLY A 161 -5.35 11.02 19.37
N LYS A 162 -4.41 10.43 20.13
CA LYS A 162 -3.23 11.13 20.67
C LYS A 162 -2.05 11.07 19.70
N PRO A 163 -1.06 11.97 19.82
CA PRO A 163 0.18 11.86 19.06
C PRO A 163 0.93 10.56 19.36
N LYS A 164 1.54 9.95 18.34
CA LYS A 164 2.46 8.83 18.52
C LYS A 164 3.86 9.34 18.85
N HIS A 165 4.46 8.75 19.87
CA HIS A 165 5.79 9.08 20.39
C HIS A 165 6.89 8.17 19.84
N TRP A 166 6.61 6.92 19.43
CA TRP A 166 7.63 6.05 18.79
C TRP A 166 8.17 6.65 17.49
N GLU A 167 9.45 6.53 17.18
CA GLU A 167 10.09 7.18 16.03
C GLU A 167 9.63 6.60 14.67
N ALA A 168 9.23 7.46 13.73
CA ALA A 168 8.84 7.06 12.37
C ALA A 168 9.94 6.25 11.66
N ALA A 169 11.19 6.66 11.82
CA ALA A 169 12.35 6.03 11.21
C ALA A 169 12.56 4.58 11.67
N ALA A 170 12.07 4.19 12.86
CA ALA A 170 12.11 2.81 13.31
C ALA A 170 11.25 1.90 12.44
N LEU A 171 10.04 2.37 12.08
CA LEU A 171 9.12 1.64 11.21
C LEU A 171 9.67 1.51 9.79
N GLU A 172 10.21 2.60 9.23
CA GLU A 172 10.82 2.56 7.90
C GLU A 172 12.02 1.61 7.87
N TYR A 173 12.90 1.73 8.85
CA TYR A 173 14.11 0.92 8.92
C TYR A 173 13.83 -0.58 9.06
N VAL A 174 12.86 -1.00 9.88
CA VAL A 174 12.53 -2.43 9.97
C VAL A 174 11.92 -2.96 8.66
N ILE A 175 11.13 -2.14 7.97
CA ILE A 175 10.54 -2.52 6.67
C ILE A 175 11.63 -2.69 5.62
N ASP A 176 12.55 -1.73 5.53
CA ASP A 176 13.68 -1.79 4.58
C ASP A 176 14.54 -3.02 4.86
N LEU A 177 14.88 -3.28 6.13
CA LEU A 177 15.62 -4.48 6.52
C LEU A 177 14.93 -5.78 6.10
N VAL A 178 13.60 -5.86 6.21
CA VAL A 178 12.86 -7.05 5.75
C VAL A 178 12.95 -7.16 4.22
N GLN A 179 12.68 -6.07 3.50
CA GLN A 179 12.68 -6.06 2.04
C GLN A 179 14.06 -6.37 1.44
N GLU A 180 15.15 -5.98 2.09
CA GLU A 180 16.53 -6.31 1.70
C GLU A 180 16.82 -7.83 1.60
N ASN A 181 16.01 -8.68 2.24
CA ASN A 181 16.16 -10.14 2.13
C ASN A 181 15.59 -10.72 0.83
N GLY A 182 14.78 -9.96 0.08
CA GLY A 182 14.06 -10.43 -1.10
C GLY A 182 12.97 -11.46 -0.78
N GLY A 183 12.18 -11.83 -1.79
CA GLY A 183 11.09 -12.82 -1.65
C GLY A 183 9.85 -12.31 -0.91
N PHE A 184 9.77 -11.00 -0.67
CA PHE A 184 8.61 -10.33 -0.06
C PHE A 184 7.92 -9.43 -1.07
N ALA A 185 6.59 -9.43 -1.01
CA ALA A 185 5.76 -8.50 -1.76
C ALA A 185 5.95 -7.07 -1.22
N PRO A 186 5.56 -6.05 -2.01
CA PRO A 186 5.52 -4.67 -1.51
C PRO A 186 4.72 -4.54 -0.21
N THR A 187 5.21 -3.70 0.70
CA THR A 187 4.60 -3.52 2.03
C THR A 187 3.15 -3.03 1.94
N ASN A 188 2.27 -3.67 2.70
CA ASN A 188 0.87 -3.30 2.82
C ASN A 188 0.67 -2.25 3.92
N TRP A 189 0.28 -1.05 3.51
CA TRP A 189 0.05 0.11 4.38
C TRP A 189 -1.43 0.41 4.62
N ASN A 190 -2.32 -0.47 4.17
CA ASN A 190 -3.73 -0.11 4.01
C ASN A 190 -4.52 -0.15 5.33
N GLU A 191 -3.92 -0.61 6.45
CA GLU A 191 -4.57 -0.62 7.77
C GLU A 191 -4.13 0.59 8.58
N ARG A 192 -5.09 1.34 9.14
CA ARG A 192 -4.78 2.55 9.91
C ARG A 192 -3.92 2.30 11.16
N ALA A 193 -4.00 1.09 11.72
CA ALA A 193 -3.33 0.71 12.96
C ALA A 193 -2.27 -0.37 12.80
N SER A 194 -2.00 -0.85 11.57
CA SER A 194 -0.98 -1.86 11.34
C SER A 194 -0.36 -1.78 9.94
N VAL A 195 0.84 -2.34 9.82
CA VAL A 195 1.57 -2.44 8.55
C VAL A 195 2.03 -3.88 8.40
N GLU A 196 1.84 -4.45 7.22
CA GLU A 196 2.15 -5.86 6.96
C GLU A 196 3.14 -6.05 5.81
N VAL A 197 4.02 -7.03 5.95
CA VAL A 197 4.88 -7.53 4.86
C VAL A 197 4.65 -9.03 4.73
N THR A 198 4.33 -9.48 3.51
CA THR A 198 3.96 -10.86 3.20
C THR A 198 4.88 -11.38 2.10
N ALA A 199 5.25 -12.67 2.14
CA ALA A 199 6.01 -13.27 1.04
C ALA A 199 5.14 -13.44 -0.21
N ASP A 200 5.78 -13.44 -1.38
CA ASP A 200 5.07 -13.68 -2.63
C ASP A 200 4.38 -15.05 -2.61
N GLY A 201 3.06 -15.06 -2.84
CA GLY A 201 2.25 -16.28 -2.82
C GLY A 201 1.93 -16.84 -1.43
N ALA A 202 2.32 -16.17 -0.34
CA ALA A 202 2.00 -16.60 1.02
C ALA A 202 0.59 -16.15 1.47
N GLU A 203 -0.10 -16.99 2.23
CA GLU A 203 -1.44 -16.69 2.78
C GLU A 203 -1.41 -15.82 4.06
N SER A 204 -0.27 -15.75 4.75
CA SER A 204 -0.15 -15.01 6.02
C SER A 204 1.09 -14.13 6.00
N TRP A 205 1.04 -12.98 6.69
CA TRP A 205 2.16 -12.06 6.83
C TRP A 205 3.40 -12.71 7.45
N PHE A 206 4.58 -12.24 7.04
CA PHE A 206 5.84 -12.47 7.75
C PHE A 206 6.01 -11.46 8.88
N LEU A 207 5.80 -10.17 8.58
CA LEU A 207 5.86 -9.08 9.54
C LEU A 207 4.49 -8.43 9.65
N HIS A 208 3.96 -8.32 10.86
CA HIS A 208 2.80 -7.52 11.21
C HIS A 208 3.20 -6.53 12.30
N VAL A 209 3.27 -5.26 11.94
CA VAL A 209 3.60 -4.17 12.85
C VAL A 209 2.32 -3.52 13.35
N LEU A 210 2.06 -3.52 14.66
CA LEU A 210 1.04 -2.66 15.23
C LEU A 210 1.62 -1.27 15.43
N THR A 211 0.97 -0.29 14.82
CA THR A 211 1.39 1.12 14.83
C THR A 211 0.37 1.99 15.56
N GLY A 212 -0.70 1.40 16.09
CA GLY A 212 -1.81 2.13 16.72
C GLY A 212 -1.50 2.67 18.11
N ASP A 213 -0.48 2.13 18.78
CA ASP A 213 -0.10 2.52 20.14
C ASP A 213 0.70 3.82 20.14
N GLU A 214 0.67 4.52 21.27
CA GLU A 214 1.29 5.84 21.43
C GLU A 214 2.80 5.73 21.50
N TRP A 215 3.32 4.88 22.40
CA TRP A 215 4.73 4.91 22.76
C TRP A 215 5.59 3.94 21.98
N LEU A 216 5.01 2.85 21.45
CA LEU A 216 5.77 1.71 20.98
C LEU A 216 5.19 1.17 19.67
N LEU A 217 6.07 0.77 18.77
CA LEU A 217 5.77 -0.19 17.72
C LEU A 217 5.81 -1.60 18.30
N GLN A 218 4.77 -2.39 18.04
CA GLN A 218 4.81 -3.82 18.31
C GLN A 218 5.09 -4.56 17.00
N LEU A 219 6.32 -5.02 16.82
CA LEU A 219 6.76 -5.79 15.67
C LEU A 219 6.45 -7.27 15.91
N CYS A 220 5.58 -7.88 15.10
CA CYS A 220 5.29 -9.31 15.19
C CYS A 220 5.86 -10.03 13.97
N PHE A 221 6.79 -10.95 14.18
CA PHE A 221 7.40 -11.77 13.12
C PHE A 221 6.90 -13.21 13.20
N LEU A 222 6.32 -13.70 12.11
CA LEU A 222 5.88 -15.08 11.99
C LEU A 222 7.05 -15.98 11.58
N VAL A 223 7.32 -17.01 12.37
CA VAL A 223 8.39 -17.97 12.11
C VAL A 223 7.94 -19.40 12.41
N PRO A 224 8.60 -20.43 11.84
CA PRO A 224 8.39 -21.81 12.24
C PRO A 224 8.66 -22.01 13.74
N PRO A 225 7.98 -22.95 14.41
CA PRO A 225 8.20 -23.19 15.84
C PRO A 225 9.65 -23.61 16.15
N GLY A 226 10.22 -23.09 17.24
CA GLY A 226 11.57 -23.41 17.67
C GLY A 226 12.67 -22.72 16.86
N THR A 227 12.32 -21.77 15.98
CA THR A 227 13.32 -20.95 15.25
C THR A 227 14.21 -20.16 16.21
N PHE A 228 13.65 -19.71 17.34
CA PHE A 228 14.36 -18.96 18.37
C PHE A 228 14.11 -19.53 19.76
N GLU A 229 15.14 -19.51 20.59
CA GLU A 229 15.00 -19.67 22.04
C GLU A 229 14.90 -18.28 22.67
N TRP A 230 13.88 -18.06 23.50
CA TRP A 230 13.52 -16.73 24.01
C TRP A 230 14.66 -16.03 24.74
N ARG A 231 15.36 -16.70 25.68
CA ARG A 231 16.43 -16.06 26.47
C ARG A 231 17.63 -15.69 25.62
N ALA A 232 17.99 -16.52 24.64
CA ALA A 232 19.07 -16.25 23.71
C ALA A 232 18.73 -15.08 22.78
N LEU A 233 17.49 -15.02 22.31
CA LEU A 233 17.02 -13.92 21.47
C LEU A 233 16.96 -12.59 22.25
N ASP A 234 16.38 -12.59 23.45
CA ASP A 234 16.28 -11.42 24.31
C ASP A 234 17.68 -10.82 24.61
N ARG A 235 18.67 -11.66 24.94
CA ARG A 235 20.06 -11.23 25.08
C ARG A 235 20.70 -10.73 23.78
N GLN A 236 20.38 -11.34 22.64
CA GLN A 236 20.91 -10.93 21.34
C GLN A 236 20.40 -9.54 20.96
N LEU A 237 19.11 -9.26 21.21
CA LEU A 237 18.50 -7.98 20.91
C LEU A 237 18.91 -6.91 21.92
N GLY A 238 19.08 -7.27 23.19
CA GLY A 238 19.65 -6.40 24.22
C GLY A 238 18.85 -5.11 24.46
N LEU A 239 17.53 -5.17 24.24
CA LEU A 239 16.64 -4.05 24.45
C LEU A 239 16.52 -3.73 25.94
N LYS A 240 16.70 -2.46 26.28
CA LYS A 240 16.41 -1.96 27.63
C LYS A 240 14.92 -2.07 27.91
N THR A 241 14.58 -2.34 29.17
CA THR A 241 13.22 -2.16 29.67
C THR A 241 12.84 -0.67 29.62
N LEU A 242 11.55 -0.36 29.75
CA LEU A 242 11.10 1.04 29.76
C LEU A 242 11.58 1.78 31.00
N ASP A 243 11.69 1.11 32.14
CA ASP A 243 12.21 1.74 33.36
C ASP A 243 13.71 2.07 33.26
N GLU A 244 14.45 1.38 32.41
CA GLU A 244 15.86 1.68 32.09
C GLU A 244 16.00 2.79 31.02
N ARG A 245 14.89 3.18 30.38
CA ARG A 245 14.79 4.28 29.40
C ARG A 245 14.34 5.56 30.11
N GLY A 246 15.29 6.23 30.78
CA GLY A 246 15.02 7.47 31.50
C GLY A 246 14.59 8.66 30.63
N ASP A 247 14.60 8.50 29.31
CA ASP A 247 14.14 9.47 28.31
C ASP A 247 12.66 9.32 27.92
N LEU A 248 11.98 8.25 28.37
CA LEU A 248 10.59 7.96 28.01
C LEU A 248 9.63 8.25 29.17
N GLU A 249 8.48 8.82 28.86
CA GLU A 249 7.40 9.07 29.84
C GLU A 249 6.45 7.87 30.00
N THR A 250 6.95 6.68 29.70
CA THR A 250 6.23 5.41 29.86
C THR A 250 7.09 4.43 30.67
N TYR A 251 6.45 3.59 31.47
CA TYR A 251 7.12 2.73 32.44
C TYR A 251 6.84 1.24 32.18
N GLY A 252 7.72 0.38 32.66
CA GLY A 252 7.63 -1.06 32.56
C GLY A 252 8.98 -1.76 32.68
N HIS A 253 9.13 -2.58 33.71
CA HIS A 253 10.33 -3.41 33.96
C HIS A 253 10.35 -4.75 33.20
N TRP A 254 9.48 -4.93 32.20
CA TRP A 254 9.28 -6.19 31.50
C TRP A 254 10.17 -6.30 30.25
N SER A 255 10.56 -7.53 29.87
CA SER A 255 11.35 -7.78 28.66
C SER A 255 10.57 -7.35 27.42
N ARG A 256 11.24 -6.62 26.53
CA ARG A 256 10.68 -6.09 25.29
C ARG A 256 10.51 -7.13 24.19
N VAL A 257 10.77 -8.40 24.49
CA VAL A 257 10.79 -9.53 23.55
C VAL A 257 9.92 -10.65 24.10
N ASP A 258 9.08 -11.22 23.25
CA ASP A 258 8.20 -12.33 23.59
C ASP A 258 8.10 -13.31 22.41
N ILE A 259 7.82 -14.58 22.68
CA ILE A 259 7.60 -15.62 21.65
C ILE A 259 6.27 -16.32 21.98
N ARG A 260 5.29 -16.14 21.10
CA ARG A 260 3.91 -16.60 21.32
C ARG A 260 3.54 -17.69 20.31
N PRO A 261 3.07 -18.88 20.74
CA PRO A 261 2.55 -19.87 19.82
C PRO A 261 1.27 -19.37 19.13
N ARG A 262 1.07 -19.71 17.84
CA ARG A 262 -0.16 -19.38 17.12
C ARG A 262 -1.05 -20.60 16.93
N GLN A 263 -2.37 -20.39 16.98
CA GLN A 263 -3.37 -21.45 16.79
C GLN A 263 -3.31 -22.13 15.41
N ARG A 264 -2.89 -21.40 14.37
CA ARG A 264 -2.76 -21.90 12.99
C ARG A 264 -1.35 -22.45 12.65
N GLY A 265 -0.55 -22.74 13.67
CA GLY A 265 0.85 -23.16 13.50
C GLY A 265 1.81 -21.97 13.42
N GLY A 266 3.09 -22.24 13.71
CA GLY A 266 4.13 -21.22 13.83
C GLY A 266 4.17 -20.53 15.20
N GLU A 267 5.19 -19.69 15.36
CA GLU A 267 5.40 -18.80 16.50
C GLU A 267 5.43 -17.35 16.02
N ALA A 268 4.88 -16.45 16.83
CA ALA A 268 5.02 -15.02 16.66
C ALA A 268 6.10 -14.51 17.62
N VAL A 269 7.22 -14.06 17.08
CA VAL A 269 8.22 -13.29 17.84
C VAL A 269 7.74 -11.85 17.90
N VAL A 270 7.46 -11.36 19.11
CA VAL A 270 6.94 -10.01 19.36
C VAL A 270 8.05 -9.16 19.96
N ILE A 271 8.33 -8.02 19.35
CA ILE A 271 9.36 -7.08 19.80
C ILE A 271 8.74 -5.69 19.91
N TYR A 272 8.92 -5.05 21.07
CA TYR A 272 8.39 -3.72 21.33
C TYR A 272 9.49 -2.68 21.20
N VAL A 273 9.34 -1.74 20.25
CA VAL A 273 10.38 -0.78 19.86
C VAL A 273 9.85 0.64 19.97
N HIS A 274 10.65 1.55 20.54
CA HIS A 274 10.37 2.97 20.56
C HIS A 274 11.04 3.71 19.39
N ASP A 275 12.33 3.45 19.13
CA ASP A 275 13.12 4.24 18.16
C ASP A 275 14.05 3.38 17.30
N LYS A 276 14.64 4.00 16.28
CA LYS A 276 15.51 3.30 15.32
C LYS A 276 16.80 2.80 15.97
N GLN A 277 17.33 3.48 16.99
CA GLN A 277 18.62 3.11 17.60
C GLN A 277 18.52 1.76 18.32
N GLU A 278 17.36 1.43 18.88
CA GLU A 278 17.08 0.13 19.49
C GLU A 278 17.23 -1.06 18.52
N ILE A 279 16.97 -0.83 17.23
CA ILE A 279 16.96 -1.89 16.21
C ILE A 279 18.04 -1.74 15.14
N ASP A 280 18.74 -0.61 15.07
CA ASP A 280 19.91 -0.42 14.22
C ASP A 280 21.15 -1.05 14.85
N THR A 281 21.06 -2.36 15.11
CA THR A 281 22.11 -3.14 15.78
C THR A 281 22.46 -4.39 14.96
N PRO A 282 23.70 -4.90 15.06
CA PRO A 282 24.06 -6.17 14.44
C PRO A 282 23.19 -7.35 14.93
N GLY A 283 22.76 -7.31 16.19
CA GLY A 283 21.89 -8.32 16.81
C GLY A 283 20.52 -8.37 16.14
N PHE A 284 19.91 -7.21 15.91
CA PHE A 284 18.61 -7.13 15.23
C PHE A 284 18.71 -7.51 13.74
N ARG A 285 19.75 -7.04 13.01
CA ARG A 285 19.98 -7.45 11.61
C ARG A 285 20.18 -8.96 11.45
N LYS A 286 20.88 -9.60 12.40
CA LYS A 286 21.04 -11.07 12.43
C LYS A 286 19.71 -11.77 12.71
N PHE A 287 18.89 -11.21 13.60
CA PHE A 287 17.53 -11.71 13.88
C PHE A 287 16.68 -11.67 12.60
N ILE A 288 16.58 -10.53 11.92
CA ILE A 288 15.77 -10.37 10.69
C ILE A 288 16.17 -11.40 9.63
N ARG A 289 17.48 -11.53 9.33
CA ARG A 289 17.96 -12.52 8.34
C ARG A 289 17.58 -13.95 8.69
N THR A 290 17.71 -14.33 9.96
CA THR A 290 17.35 -15.67 10.44
C THR A 290 15.85 -15.90 10.32
N ALA A 291 15.04 -14.95 10.78
CA ALA A 291 13.58 -15.04 10.77
C ALA A 291 13.03 -15.07 9.34
N ALA A 292 13.49 -14.17 8.46
CA ALA A 292 13.06 -14.07 7.08
C ALA A 292 13.39 -15.36 6.31
N ARG A 293 14.62 -15.87 6.44
CA ARG A 293 15.02 -17.13 5.81
C ARG A 293 14.15 -18.30 6.27
N ALA A 294 13.99 -18.49 7.59
CA ALA A 294 13.21 -19.60 8.14
C ALA A 294 11.74 -19.54 7.68
N TYR A 295 11.17 -18.34 7.63
CA TYR A 295 9.81 -18.13 7.15
C TYR A 295 9.69 -18.43 5.64
N LEU A 296 10.57 -17.88 4.79
CA LEU A 296 10.54 -18.08 3.34
C LEU A 296 10.74 -19.55 2.95
N GLU A 297 11.65 -20.26 3.63
CA GLU A 297 11.83 -21.71 3.47
C GLU A 297 10.54 -22.48 3.79
N SER A 298 9.81 -22.06 4.83
CA SER A 298 8.54 -22.69 5.21
C SER A 298 7.41 -22.44 4.20
N VAL A 299 7.37 -21.26 3.57
CA VAL A 299 6.39 -20.94 2.51
C VAL A 299 6.72 -21.73 1.23
N GLY A 300 7.99 -21.74 0.82
CA GLY A 300 8.43 -22.43 -0.40
C GLY A 300 8.28 -23.95 -0.34
N GLY A 301 8.44 -24.56 0.83
CA GLY A 301 8.24 -26.00 1.02
C GLY A 301 6.77 -26.45 0.88
N VAL A 302 5.80 -25.57 1.18
CA VAL A 302 4.36 -25.87 1.12
C VAL A 302 3.84 -25.85 -0.33
N ALA A 303 4.44 -25.06 -1.22
CA ALA A 303 4.06 -25.01 -2.64
C ALA A 303 4.51 -26.25 -3.46
N SER A 304 5.33 -27.13 -2.87
CA SER A 304 5.89 -28.33 -3.50
C SER A 304 5.29 -29.66 -3.03
N ALA A 305 4.21 -29.63 -2.24
CA ALA A 305 3.48 -30.80 -1.74
C ALA A 305 2.05 -30.83 -2.29
#